data_AF-A0AAU7K2T6-F1
#
_entry.id   AF-A0AAU7K2T6-F1
#
_cell.length_a   1.000
_cell.length_b   1.000
_cell.length_c   1.000
_cell.angle_alpha   90.00
_cell.angle_beta   90.00
_cell.angle_gamma   90.00
#
_symmetry.space_group_name_H-M   'P 1'
#
loop_
_entity.id
_entity.type
_entity.pdbx_description
1 polymer ?
#
loop_
_entity_poly.entity_id
_entity_poly.type
_entity_poly.pdbx_seq_one_letter_code
_entity_poly.pdbx_strand_id
1 'polypeptide(L)'
;MKQLTIIKIGGNVIDHSENLHRFLLDFTALPGDKILVHGGGKIATELGESLGIEAKMVEGRRVTDLETLRIVTMVYAGLINKNMVAQLQAKGSNAIGLSGADGNVIKAKKRPVSTKTYGPEAGPMAGAVIDYGFVGDLDENSVSSTTLDSLLKAGLVPVLCAITHDGETQLLNTNADTIASSVAVAMSALYETRLVYCFEKKGVLRDVNDDGSVVREIKADEFEGLKADGTVAGGMIPKLHNAFEAIKKGVSAVYIGKADELAELATGTFGTKMLK
;
A
#
# COMPACT_ATOMS: atom_id res chain seq x y z
N MET A 1 5.33 -22.67 7.29
CA MET A 1 4.03 -22.00 7.49
C MET A 1 3.30 -21.99 6.14
N LYS A 2 1.97 -21.83 6.10
CA LYS A 2 1.26 -21.63 4.82
C LYS A 2 1.71 -20.28 4.24
N GLN A 3 1.90 -20.19 2.92
CA GLN A 3 2.28 -18.95 2.27
C GLN A 3 1.07 -18.01 2.16
N LEU A 4 1.26 -16.73 2.49
CA LEU A 4 0.30 -15.65 2.29
C LEU A 4 0.96 -14.54 1.48
N THR A 5 0.28 -14.03 0.46
CA THR A 5 0.78 -12.90 -0.33
C THR A 5 -0.09 -11.67 -0.08
N ILE A 6 0.50 -10.58 0.38
CA ILE A 6 -0.14 -9.28 0.50
C ILE A 6 0.23 -8.46 -0.73
N ILE A 7 -0.73 -8.11 -1.57
CA ILE A 7 -0.49 -7.37 -2.81
C ILE A 7 -1.07 -5.97 -2.65
N LYS A 8 -0.25 -4.94 -2.87
CA LYS A 8 -0.71 -3.56 -2.98
C LYS A 8 -0.75 -3.14 -4.44
N ILE A 9 -1.93 -2.76 -4.92
CA ILE A 9 -2.14 -2.24 -6.27
C ILE A 9 -1.93 -0.71 -6.31
N GLY A 10 -1.25 -0.23 -7.35
CA GLY A 10 -1.02 1.20 -7.59
C GLY A 10 -2.25 1.95 -8.11
N GLY A 11 -2.38 3.23 -7.77
CA GLY A 11 -3.51 4.08 -8.19
C GLY A 11 -3.70 4.11 -9.71
N ASN A 12 -2.62 4.33 -10.46
CA ASN A 12 -2.68 4.44 -11.91
C ASN A 12 -3.23 3.18 -12.60
N VAL A 13 -3.13 2.00 -11.97
CA VAL A 13 -3.74 0.76 -12.50
C VAL A 13 -5.25 0.78 -12.28
N ILE A 14 -5.68 1.24 -11.10
CA ILE A 14 -7.10 1.34 -10.71
C ILE A 14 -7.85 2.31 -11.62
N ASP A 15 -7.20 3.40 -12.03
CA ASP A 15 -7.81 4.47 -12.82
C ASP A 15 -8.07 4.05 -14.29
N HIS A 16 -7.48 2.94 -14.76
CA HIS A 16 -7.64 2.43 -16.12
C HIS A 16 -8.36 1.08 -16.08
N SER A 17 -9.62 1.04 -16.54
CA SER A 17 -10.50 -0.14 -16.42
C SER A 17 -9.91 -1.42 -17.03
N GLU A 18 -9.25 -1.33 -18.18
CA GLU A 18 -8.59 -2.47 -18.84
C GLU A 18 -7.41 -3.00 -18.04
N ASN A 19 -6.56 -2.11 -17.52
CA ASN A 19 -5.40 -2.47 -16.69
C ASN A 19 -5.86 -3.10 -15.38
N LEU A 20 -6.89 -2.55 -14.73
CA LEU A 20 -7.48 -3.13 -13.53
C LEU A 20 -8.06 -4.51 -13.81
N HIS A 21 -8.79 -4.68 -14.93
CA HIS A 21 -9.35 -5.97 -15.31
C HIS A 21 -8.28 -7.04 -15.48
N ARG A 22 -7.20 -6.72 -16.20
CA ARG A 22 -6.05 -7.61 -16.41
C ARG A 22 -5.33 -7.92 -15.10
N PHE A 23 -5.06 -6.90 -14.30
CA PHE A 23 -4.44 -7.07 -12.99
C PHE A 23 -5.24 -8.02 -12.10
N LEU A 24 -6.57 -7.89 -12.08
CA LEU A 24 -7.42 -8.77 -11.28
C LEU A 24 -7.46 -10.20 -11.83
N LEU A 25 -7.34 -10.41 -13.14
CA LEU A 25 -7.14 -11.77 -13.70
C LEU A 25 -5.85 -12.39 -13.17
N ASP A 26 -4.73 -11.67 -13.28
CA ASP A 26 -3.42 -12.15 -12.83
C ASP A 26 -3.43 -12.41 -11.32
N PHE A 27 -4.02 -11.49 -10.54
CA PHE A 27 -4.21 -11.66 -9.09
C PHE A 27 -5.01 -12.92 -8.76
N THR A 28 -6.12 -13.18 -9.46
CA THR A 28 -6.92 -14.40 -9.20
C THR A 28 -6.16 -15.68 -9.51
N ALA A 29 -5.31 -15.67 -10.53
CA ALA A 29 -4.49 -16.81 -10.95
C ALA A 29 -3.31 -17.11 -10.01
N LEU A 30 -2.92 -16.17 -9.14
CA LEU A 30 -1.86 -16.43 -8.15
C LEU A 30 -2.25 -17.57 -7.19
N PRO A 31 -1.35 -18.54 -6.95
CA PRO A 31 -1.62 -19.64 -6.04
C PRO A 31 -1.60 -19.18 -4.57
N GLY A 32 -2.28 -19.95 -3.71
CA GLY A 32 -2.27 -19.75 -2.27
C GLY A 32 -3.15 -18.60 -1.79
N ASP A 33 -3.04 -18.32 -0.49
CA ASP A 33 -3.81 -17.26 0.16
C ASP A 33 -3.26 -15.89 -0.24
N LYS A 34 -4.16 -14.94 -0.43
CA LYS A 34 -3.83 -13.58 -0.87
C LYS A 34 -4.76 -12.54 -0.26
N ILE A 35 -4.20 -11.37 0.03
CA ILE A 35 -4.92 -10.17 0.45
C ILE A 35 -4.55 -9.05 -0.53
N LEU A 36 -5.56 -8.31 -0.98
CA LEU A 36 -5.37 -7.16 -1.86
C LEU A 36 -5.53 -5.87 -1.07
N VAL A 37 -4.63 -4.91 -1.27
CA VAL A 37 -4.65 -3.59 -0.63
C VAL A 37 -4.66 -2.52 -1.70
N HIS A 38 -5.52 -1.52 -1.57
CA HIS A 38 -5.61 -0.44 -2.56
C HIS A 38 -5.78 0.95 -1.92
N GLY A 39 -5.34 1.96 -2.66
CA GLY A 39 -5.70 3.36 -2.45
C GLY A 39 -6.69 3.84 -3.52
N GLY A 40 -6.62 5.12 -3.89
CA GLY A 40 -7.47 5.67 -4.94
C GLY A 40 -7.25 7.17 -5.18
N GLY A 41 -6.03 7.65 -4.94
CA GLY A 41 -5.76 9.08 -4.77
C GLY A 41 -6.17 9.95 -5.95
N LYS A 42 -6.05 9.45 -7.18
CA LYS A 42 -6.39 10.18 -8.40
C LYS A 42 -7.91 10.36 -8.56
N ILE A 43 -8.68 9.26 -8.54
CA ILE A 43 -10.16 9.33 -8.57
C ILE A 43 -10.71 10.19 -7.42
N ALA A 44 -10.09 10.14 -6.24
CA ALA A 44 -10.51 10.99 -5.13
C ALA A 44 -10.21 12.48 -5.36
N THR A 45 -9.07 12.82 -6.00
CA THR A 45 -8.79 14.20 -6.41
C THR A 45 -9.80 14.65 -7.48
N GLU A 46 -10.03 13.86 -8.53
CA GLU A 46 -10.96 14.21 -9.62
C GLU A 46 -12.38 14.44 -9.10
N LEU A 47 -12.87 13.57 -8.21
CA LEU A 47 -14.18 13.76 -7.57
C LEU A 47 -14.18 15.00 -6.68
N GLY A 48 -13.12 15.25 -5.90
CA GLY A 48 -13.00 16.44 -5.06
C GLY A 48 -13.06 17.73 -5.88
N GLU A 49 -12.30 17.80 -6.97
CA GLU A 49 -12.30 18.94 -7.90
C GLU A 49 -13.69 19.18 -8.50
N SER A 50 -14.39 18.12 -8.89
CA SER A 50 -15.77 18.22 -9.41
C SER A 50 -16.78 18.75 -8.38
N LEU A 51 -16.46 18.64 -7.09
CA LEU A 51 -17.25 19.14 -5.96
C LEU A 51 -16.73 20.49 -5.44
N GLY A 52 -15.69 21.08 -6.06
CA GLY A 52 -15.07 22.33 -5.62
C GLY A 52 -14.17 22.21 -4.40
N ILE A 53 -13.71 20.99 -4.08
CA ILE A 53 -12.83 20.70 -2.93
C ILE A 53 -11.42 20.41 -3.46
N GLU A 54 -10.52 21.38 -3.29
CA GLU A 54 -9.14 21.27 -3.77
C GLU A 54 -8.26 20.39 -2.86
N ALA A 55 -7.46 19.53 -3.48
CA ALA A 55 -6.51 18.68 -2.79
C ALA A 55 -5.30 19.48 -2.26
N LYS A 56 -5.10 19.49 -0.94
CA LYS A 56 -3.93 20.11 -0.31
C LYS A 56 -2.84 19.06 -0.03
N MET A 57 -1.63 19.34 -0.50
CA MET A 57 -0.47 18.46 -0.34
C MET A 57 0.64 19.15 0.45
N VAL A 58 1.19 18.46 1.44
CA VAL A 58 2.36 18.89 2.23
C VAL A 58 3.34 17.71 2.30
N GLU A 59 4.60 17.92 1.91
CA GLU A 59 5.64 16.88 1.87
C GLU A 59 5.23 15.61 1.09
N GLY A 60 4.49 15.77 -0.02
CA GLY A 60 3.98 14.65 -0.82
C GLY A 60 2.87 13.85 -0.13
N ARG A 61 2.31 14.35 0.98
CA ARG A 61 1.19 13.74 1.71
C ARG A 61 -0.04 14.64 1.65
N ARG A 62 -1.21 14.03 1.52
CA ARG A 62 -2.49 14.75 1.50
C ARG A 62 -2.85 15.22 2.91
N VAL A 63 -3.08 16.52 3.06
CA VAL A 63 -3.79 17.06 4.22
C VAL A 63 -5.25 16.66 4.09
N THR A 64 -5.78 15.98 5.10
CA THR A 64 -7.12 15.40 5.06
C THR A 64 -8.00 16.13 6.06
N ASP A 65 -8.73 17.15 5.62
CA ASP A 65 -9.81 17.74 6.42
C ASP A 65 -11.07 16.86 6.37
N LEU A 66 -12.17 17.32 6.98
CA LEU A 66 -13.39 16.54 7.10
C LEU A 66 -14.05 16.27 5.74
N GLU A 67 -14.03 17.24 4.84
CA GLU A 67 -14.62 17.10 3.51
C GLU A 67 -13.79 16.15 2.65
N THR A 68 -12.47 16.32 2.69
CA THR A 68 -11.52 15.40 2.06
C THR A 68 -11.70 13.99 2.61
N LEU A 69 -11.86 13.81 3.93
CA LEU A 69 -12.08 12.52 4.56
C LEU A 69 -13.35 11.85 4.02
N ARG A 70 -14.46 12.60 3.89
CA ARG A 70 -15.71 12.09 3.31
C ARG A 70 -15.50 11.61 1.87
N ILE A 71 -14.84 12.41 1.04
CA ILE A 71 -14.54 12.06 -0.35
C ILE A 71 -13.71 10.77 -0.42
N VAL A 72 -12.57 10.72 0.28
CA VAL A 72 -11.70 9.53 0.22
C VAL A 72 -12.41 8.30 0.79
N THR A 73 -13.29 8.44 1.78
CA THR A 73 -14.07 7.33 2.31
C THR A 73 -15.04 6.79 1.26
N MET A 74 -15.84 7.67 0.63
CA MET A 74 -16.78 7.28 -0.43
C MET A 74 -16.08 6.64 -1.63
N VAL A 75 -14.93 7.19 -2.02
CA VAL A 75 -14.17 6.71 -3.18
C VAL A 75 -13.43 5.42 -2.87
N TYR A 76 -12.68 5.37 -1.77
CA TYR A 76 -11.86 4.20 -1.45
C TYR A 76 -12.73 3.04 -1.00
N ALA A 77 -13.56 3.21 0.03
CA ALA A 77 -14.35 2.11 0.61
C ALA A 77 -15.61 1.78 -0.18
N GLY A 78 -16.21 2.77 -0.86
CA GLY A 78 -17.39 2.59 -1.70
C GLY A 78 -17.00 2.24 -3.13
N LEU A 79 -16.68 3.26 -3.92
CA LEU A 79 -16.54 3.13 -5.38
C LEU A 79 -15.48 2.11 -5.80
N ILE A 80 -14.23 2.32 -5.40
CA ILE A 80 -13.10 1.49 -5.86
C ILE A 80 -13.18 0.10 -5.25
N ASN A 81 -13.31 0.00 -3.92
CA ASN A 81 -13.30 -1.28 -3.23
C ASN A 81 -14.42 -2.20 -3.72
N LYS A 82 -15.66 -1.69 -3.83
CA LYS A 82 -16.79 -2.50 -4.27
C LYS A 82 -16.72 -2.83 -5.76
N ASN A 83 -16.15 -1.96 -6.60
CA ASN A 83 -15.88 -2.29 -7.99
C ASN A 83 -14.88 -3.45 -8.12
N MET A 84 -13.76 -3.41 -7.38
CA MET A 84 -12.77 -4.49 -7.38
C MET A 84 -13.37 -5.81 -6.87
N VAL A 85 -14.16 -5.77 -5.79
CA VAL A 85 -14.86 -6.95 -5.26
C VAL A 85 -15.81 -7.53 -6.30
N ALA A 86 -16.63 -6.71 -6.96
CA ALA A 86 -17.56 -7.19 -7.99
C ALA A 86 -16.82 -7.87 -9.16
N GLN A 87 -15.68 -7.31 -9.59
CA GLN A 87 -14.85 -7.92 -10.63
C GLN A 87 -14.19 -9.23 -10.18
N LEU A 88 -13.72 -9.32 -8.93
CA LEU A 88 -13.17 -10.55 -8.37
C LEU A 88 -14.23 -11.65 -8.27
N GLN A 89 -15.44 -11.30 -7.85
CA GLN A 89 -16.57 -12.23 -7.81
C GLN A 89 -16.90 -12.78 -9.20
N ALA A 90 -16.92 -11.91 -10.23
CA ALA A 90 -17.10 -12.34 -11.62
C ALA A 90 -15.98 -13.27 -12.15
N LYS A 91 -14.81 -13.27 -11.51
CA LYS A 91 -13.66 -14.14 -11.82
C LYS A 91 -13.61 -15.41 -10.95
N GLY A 92 -14.67 -15.69 -10.18
CA GLY A 92 -14.74 -16.86 -9.30
C GLY A 92 -13.87 -16.75 -8.04
N SER A 93 -13.42 -15.54 -7.69
CA SER A 93 -12.70 -15.28 -6.45
C SER A 93 -13.65 -14.69 -5.43
N ASN A 94 -13.95 -15.45 -4.37
CA ASN A 94 -14.90 -15.04 -3.34
C ASN A 94 -14.33 -13.94 -2.44
N ALA A 95 -14.37 -12.70 -2.93
CA ALA A 95 -13.74 -11.55 -2.29
C ALA A 95 -14.67 -10.84 -1.31
N ILE A 96 -14.09 -10.31 -0.23
CA ILE A 96 -14.75 -9.46 0.75
C ILE A 96 -14.02 -8.11 0.87
N GLY A 97 -14.75 -7.04 0.61
CA GLY A 97 -14.21 -5.68 0.63
C GLY A 97 -14.35 -5.02 1.99
N LEU A 98 -13.23 -4.54 2.56
CA LEU A 98 -13.14 -4.02 3.92
C LEU A 98 -12.38 -2.69 3.96
N SER A 99 -12.81 -1.80 4.83
CA SER A 99 -11.98 -0.78 5.48
C SER A 99 -11.41 -1.33 6.79
N GLY A 100 -10.57 -0.56 7.47
CA GLY A 100 -10.08 -0.88 8.80
C GLY A 100 -11.19 -0.92 9.87
N ALA A 101 -12.29 -0.20 9.67
CA ALA A 101 -13.42 -0.16 10.61
C ALA A 101 -14.25 -1.46 10.58
N ASP A 102 -14.31 -2.13 9.42
CA ASP A 102 -15.06 -3.37 9.25
C ASP A 102 -14.44 -4.47 10.10
N GLY A 103 -15.17 -4.97 11.09
CA GLY A 103 -14.67 -5.97 12.05
C GLY A 103 -13.50 -5.50 12.92
N ASN A 104 -13.24 -4.18 13.01
CA ASN A 104 -12.08 -3.61 13.71
C ASN A 104 -10.75 -4.23 13.21
N VAL A 105 -10.66 -4.44 11.89
CA VAL A 105 -9.51 -5.10 11.24
C VAL A 105 -8.25 -4.23 11.29
N ILE A 106 -8.38 -2.90 11.18
CA ILE A 106 -7.25 -1.96 11.28
C ILE A 106 -7.61 -0.72 12.07
N LYS A 107 -7.05 -0.62 13.28
CA LYS A 107 -7.12 0.56 14.15
C LYS A 107 -5.89 1.44 13.97
N ALA A 108 -6.08 2.74 13.86
CA ALA A 108 -5.02 3.72 13.73
C ALA A 108 -5.07 4.74 14.87
N LYS A 109 -4.01 5.50 15.06
CA LYS A 109 -4.03 6.71 15.90
C LYS A 109 -4.02 7.92 14.99
N LYS A 110 -4.79 8.95 15.31
CA LYS A 110 -4.72 10.22 14.57
C LYS A 110 -3.29 10.77 14.69
N ARG A 111 -2.71 11.13 13.55
CA ARG A 111 -1.38 11.73 13.49
C ARG A 111 -1.38 13.04 14.29
N PRO A 112 -0.45 13.21 15.25
CA PRO A 112 -0.34 14.46 15.97
C PRO A 112 0.08 15.59 15.04
N VAL A 113 -0.30 16.82 15.40
CA VAL A 113 0.18 18.02 14.71
C VAL A 113 1.71 18.03 14.80
N SER A 114 2.37 18.18 13.66
CA SER A 114 3.83 18.18 13.58
C SER A 114 4.39 19.38 14.32
N THR A 115 5.19 19.12 15.35
CA THR A 115 6.00 20.12 16.04
C THR A 115 7.38 20.28 15.42
N LYS A 116 7.61 19.67 14.25
CA LYS A 116 8.92 19.68 13.57
C LYS A 116 9.22 21.10 13.10
N THR A 117 10.22 21.72 13.70
CA THR A 117 10.77 22.99 13.23
C THR A 117 11.69 22.70 12.05
N TYR A 118 11.33 23.17 10.86
CA TYR A 118 12.23 23.13 9.73
C TYR A 118 13.25 24.27 9.84
N GLY A 119 14.52 23.97 9.57
CA GLY A 119 15.58 24.98 9.52
C GLY A 119 15.38 25.95 8.35
N PRO A 120 16.12 27.06 8.34
CA PRO A 120 16.03 28.10 7.30
C PRO A 120 16.25 27.55 5.87
N GLU A 121 16.97 26.44 5.72
CA GLU A 121 17.19 25.73 4.46
C GLU A 121 15.92 25.14 3.82
N ALA A 122 14.82 25.01 4.58
CA ALA A 122 13.54 24.51 4.08
C ALA A 122 12.68 25.60 3.41
N GLY A 123 13.19 26.82 3.28
CA GLY A 123 12.52 27.92 2.58
C GLY A 123 11.16 28.27 3.23
N PRO A 124 10.05 28.30 2.48
CA PRO A 124 8.72 28.66 3.02
C PRO A 124 8.23 27.75 4.15
N MET A 125 8.84 26.58 4.32
CA MET A 125 8.49 25.62 5.37
C MET A 125 9.24 25.87 6.69
N ALA A 126 10.23 26.78 6.71
CA ALA A 126 11.00 27.10 7.91
C ALA A 126 10.07 27.51 9.06
N GLY A 127 10.16 26.79 10.19
CA GLY A 127 9.29 27.01 11.36
C GLY A 127 7.80 26.63 11.20
N ALA A 128 7.39 25.98 10.11
CA ALA A 128 5.99 25.63 9.88
C ALA A 128 5.50 24.50 10.80
N VAL A 129 4.33 24.70 11.41
CA VAL A 129 3.54 23.67 12.10
C VAL A 129 2.62 23.01 11.08
N ILE A 130 2.71 21.69 10.92
CA ILE A 130 1.93 20.96 9.91
C ILE A 130 0.87 20.11 10.61
N ASP A 131 -0.40 20.46 10.40
CA ASP A 131 -1.52 19.58 10.73
C ASP A 131 -1.97 18.83 9.46
N TYR A 132 -1.82 17.50 9.48
CA TYR A 132 -2.26 16.63 8.39
C TYR A 132 -3.77 16.32 8.46
N GLY A 133 -4.46 16.73 9.52
CA GLY A 133 -5.88 16.52 9.73
C GLY A 133 -6.20 15.08 10.14
N PHE A 134 -7.22 14.48 9.53
CA PHE A 134 -7.72 13.12 9.78
C PHE A 134 -6.85 12.04 9.11
N VAL A 135 -5.54 12.08 9.39
CA VAL A 135 -4.59 11.07 8.92
C VAL A 135 -4.26 10.11 10.05
N GLY A 136 -4.26 8.81 9.74
CA GLY A 136 -3.98 7.74 10.71
C GLY A 136 -2.57 7.18 10.59
N ASP A 137 -1.91 7.02 11.73
CA ASP A 137 -0.65 6.30 11.91
C ASP A 137 -0.91 4.92 12.54
N LEU A 138 -0.18 3.90 12.07
CA LEU A 138 -0.31 2.52 12.52
C LEU A 138 0.87 2.13 13.41
N ASP A 139 0.61 1.32 14.43
CA ASP A 139 1.60 0.67 15.27
C ASP A 139 1.50 -0.86 15.18
N GLU A 140 2.33 -1.58 15.92
CA GLU A 140 2.39 -3.04 15.90
C GLU A 140 1.08 -3.73 16.33
N ASN A 141 0.19 -3.03 17.02
CA ASN A 141 -1.09 -3.57 17.50
C ASN A 141 -2.28 -3.13 16.63
N SER A 142 -2.03 -2.38 15.56
CA SER A 142 -3.06 -1.82 14.71
C SER A 142 -3.88 -2.86 13.96
N VAL A 143 -3.28 -3.98 13.54
CA VAL A 143 -3.91 -4.96 12.64
C VAL A 143 -4.40 -6.18 13.40
N SER A 144 -5.69 -6.51 13.26
CA SER A 144 -6.27 -7.73 13.79
C SER A 144 -5.96 -8.94 12.89
N SER A 145 -4.81 -9.58 13.14
CA SER A 145 -4.40 -10.79 12.40
C SER A 145 -5.39 -11.95 12.57
N THR A 146 -6.00 -12.10 13.75
CA THR A 146 -7.03 -13.11 14.02
C THR A 146 -8.27 -12.96 13.15
N THR A 147 -8.72 -11.72 12.91
CA THR A 147 -9.89 -11.46 12.06
C THR A 147 -9.57 -11.78 10.60
N LEU A 148 -8.41 -11.34 10.10
CA LEU A 148 -7.96 -11.65 8.73
C LEU A 148 -7.75 -13.15 8.52
N ASP A 149 -7.13 -13.84 9.47
CA ASP A 149 -6.94 -15.29 9.46
C ASP A 149 -8.29 -16.04 9.41
N SER A 150 -9.29 -15.58 10.16
CA SER A 150 -10.63 -16.16 10.14
C SER A 150 -11.32 -16.02 8.78
N LEU A 151 -11.17 -14.86 8.12
CA LEU A 151 -11.71 -14.64 6.77
C LEU A 151 -11.00 -15.53 5.73
N LEU A 152 -9.67 -15.62 5.79
CA LEU A 152 -8.89 -16.49 4.90
C LEU A 152 -9.29 -17.97 5.07
N LYS A 153 -9.44 -18.44 6.32
CA LYS A 153 -9.90 -19.81 6.62
C LYS A 153 -11.33 -20.09 6.16
N ALA A 154 -12.18 -19.06 6.10
CA ALA A 154 -13.52 -19.15 5.53
C ALA A 154 -13.52 -19.15 3.98
N GLY A 155 -12.35 -19.12 3.33
CA GLY A 155 -12.22 -19.09 1.88
C GLY A 155 -12.51 -17.74 1.25
N LEU A 156 -12.54 -16.66 2.05
CA LEU A 156 -12.70 -15.29 1.56
C LEU A 156 -11.34 -14.69 1.19
N VAL A 157 -11.34 -13.84 0.17
CA VAL A 157 -10.18 -13.03 -0.24
C VAL A 157 -10.38 -11.59 0.25
N PRO A 158 -9.69 -11.13 1.30
CA PRO A 158 -9.82 -9.76 1.77
C PRO A 158 -9.29 -8.73 0.76
N VAL A 159 -10.09 -7.69 0.53
CA VAL A 159 -9.72 -6.50 -0.28
C VAL A 159 -9.81 -5.28 0.61
N LEU A 160 -8.67 -4.79 1.07
CA LEU A 160 -8.54 -3.71 2.05
C LEU A 160 -8.35 -2.35 1.36
N CYS A 161 -9.18 -1.37 1.72
CA CYS A 161 -8.99 0.02 1.34
C CYS A 161 -8.18 0.80 2.40
N ALA A 162 -7.66 1.96 2.03
CA ALA A 162 -6.78 2.76 2.89
C ALA A 162 -7.53 3.70 3.87
N ILE A 163 -8.69 3.26 4.37
CA ILE A 163 -9.46 3.96 5.42
C ILE A 163 -9.40 3.12 6.69
N THR A 164 -9.03 3.73 7.81
CA THR A 164 -8.95 3.11 9.13
C THR A 164 -9.84 3.84 10.12
N HIS A 165 -9.83 3.43 11.39
CA HIS A 165 -10.56 4.11 12.45
C HIS A 165 -9.73 4.21 13.73
N ASP A 166 -10.07 5.15 14.61
CA ASP A 166 -9.35 5.39 15.86
C ASP A 166 -9.70 4.42 17.01
N GLY A 167 -10.70 3.57 16.80
CA GLY A 167 -11.25 2.70 17.85
C GLY A 167 -12.35 3.34 18.69
N GLU A 168 -12.68 4.61 18.43
CA GLU A 168 -13.81 5.31 19.00
C GLU A 168 -14.88 5.50 17.92
N THR A 169 -14.88 6.64 17.23
CA THR A 169 -15.90 7.00 16.24
C THR A 169 -15.34 7.67 14.99
N GLN A 170 -14.02 7.91 14.93
CA GLN A 170 -13.42 8.70 13.87
C GLN A 170 -12.77 7.80 12.81
N LEU A 171 -13.15 8.03 11.55
CA LEU A 171 -12.43 7.48 10.41
C LEU A 171 -11.14 8.26 10.15
N LEU A 172 -10.11 7.58 9.66
CA LEU A 172 -8.83 8.16 9.35
C LEU A 172 -8.36 7.70 7.96
N ASN A 173 -7.75 8.63 7.22
CA ASN A 173 -7.07 8.33 5.97
C ASN A 173 -5.65 7.81 6.27
N THR A 174 -5.31 6.63 5.78
CA THR A 174 -3.99 6.02 5.99
C THR A 174 -3.32 5.78 4.65
N ASN A 175 -1.99 5.76 4.60
CA ASN A 175 -1.28 5.45 3.36
C ASN A 175 -1.45 3.95 3.01
N ALA A 176 -1.80 3.64 1.75
CA ALA A 176 -2.02 2.27 1.31
C ALA A 176 -0.76 1.38 1.37
N ASP A 177 0.44 1.95 1.14
CA ASP A 177 1.70 1.21 1.29
C ASP A 177 1.93 0.89 2.78
N THR A 178 1.59 1.81 3.69
CA THR A 178 1.62 1.57 5.15
C THR A 178 0.64 0.47 5.56
N ILE A 179 -0.60 0.47 5.05
CA ILE A 179 -1.57 -0.60 5.29
C ILE A 179 -1.01 -1.95 4.86
N ALA A 180 -0.50 -2.04 3.63
CA ALA A 180 0.04 -3.29 3.09
C ALA A 180 1.23 -3.81 3.92
N SER A 181 2.15 -2.92 4.30
CA SER A 181 3.29 -3.28 5.15
C SER A 181 2.85 -3.74 6.54
N SER A 182 1.98 -2.99 7.21
CA SER A 182 1.49 -3.35 8.56
C SER A 182 0.71 -4.66 8.57
N VAL A 183 -0.10 -4.92 7.54
CA VAL A 183 -0.81 -6.19 7.38
C VAL A 183 0.18 -7.33 7.13
N ALA A 184 1.18 -7.13 6.27
CA ALA A 184 2.20 -8.15 6.01
C ALA A 184 3.00 -8.51 7.27
N VAL A 185 3.41 -7.50 8.04
CA VAL A 185 4.12 -7.70 9.32
C VAL A 185 3.23 -8.44 10.31
N ALA A 186 1.98 -8.02 10.51
CA ALA A 186 1.08 -8.67 11.47
C ALA A 186 0.77 -10.12 11.10
N MET A 187 0.58 -10.41 9.81
CA MET A 187 0.29 -11.76 9.33
C MET A 187 1.52 -12.67 9.31
N SER A 188 2.75 -12.12 9.33
CA SER A 188 3.99 -12.90 9.37
C SER A 188 4.14 -13.76 10.64
N ALA A 189 3.41 -13.43 11.70
CA ALA A 189 3.34 -14.26 12.91
C ALA A 189 2.60 -15.59 12.70
N LEU A 190 1.74 -15.68 11.68
CA LEU A 190 0.87 -16.83 11.39
C LEU A 190 1.21 -17.52 10.06
N TYR A 191 1.75 -16.77 9.09
CA TYR A 191 1.99 -17.20 7.71
C TYR A 191 3.41 -16.87 7.25
N GLU A 192 3.93 -17.65 6.30
CA GLU A 192 5.10 -17.23 5.54
C GLU A 192 4.67 -16.12 4.57
N THR A 193 4.81 -14.87 5.01
CA THR A 193 4.15 -13.73 4.38
C THR A 193 5.07 -13.02 3.41
N ARG A 194 4.64 -12.89 2.15
CA ARG A 194 5.29 -12.06 1.12
C ARG A 194 4.51 -10.77 0.92
N LEU A 195 5.21 -9.66 0.78
CA LEU A 195 4.61 -8.35 0.46
C LEU A 195 4.98 -7.97 -0.97
N VAL A 196 4.00 -7.57 -1.77
CA VAL A 196 4.19 -7.23 -3.18
C VAL A 196 3.63 -5.84 -3.43
N TYR A 197 4.50 -4.92 -3.86
CA TYR A 197 4.10 -3.60 -4.33
C TYR A 197 4.07 -3.57 -5.86
N CYS A 198 2.88 -3.35 -6.41
CA CYS A 198 2.68 -3.18 -7.84
C CYS A 198 2.64 -1.69 -8.19
N PHE A 199 3.69 -1.20 -8.85
CA PHE A 199 3.84 0.17 -9.33
C PHE A 199 3.94 0.19 -10.87
N GLU A 200 4.48 1.28 -11.43
CA GLU A 200 4.56 1.54 -12.88
C GLU A 200 5.89 1.10 -13.50
N LYS A 201 6.95 0.99 -12.70
CA LYS A 201 8.28 0.57 -13.14
C LYS A 201 8.46 -0.93 -12.89
N LYS A 202 9.27 -1.58 -13.73
CA LYS A 202 9.57 -3.02 -13.65
C LYS A 202 10.23 -3.44 -12.34
N GLY A 203 10.85 -2.52 -11.61
CA GLY A 203 11.46 -2.77 -10.31
C GLY A 203 12.40 -1.65 -9.94
N VAL A 204 13.43 -1.96 -9.17
CA VAL A 204 14.61 -1.12 -8.98
C VAL A 204 15.47 -1.25 -10.24
N LEU A 205 15.72 -0.14 -10.91
CA LEU A 205 16.50 -0.08 -12.14
C LEU A 205 17.91 0.47 -11.82
N ARG A 206 18.96 -0.12 -12.42
CA ARG A 206 20.31 0.47 -12.35
C ARG A 206 20.39 1.78 -13.14
N ASP A 207 19.68 1.84 -14.26
CA ASP A 207 19.46 3.06 -15.04
C ASP A 207 17.95 3.26 -15.19
N VAL A 208 17.45 4.38 -14.67
CA VAL A 208 16.01 4.73 -14.70
C VAL A 208 15.44 4.85 -16.13
N ASN A 209 16.31 5.03 -17.13
CA ASN A 209 15.97 5.14 -18.54
C ASN A 209 16.06 3.80 -19.29
N ASP A 210 16.60 2.75 -18.66
CA ASP A 210 16.67 1.41 -19.22
C ASP A 210 15.81 0.43 -18.42
N ASP A 211 14.62 0.12 -18.94
CA ASP A 211 13.70 -0.86 -18.35
C ASP A 211 14.29 -2.29 -18.32
N GLY A 212 15.35 -2.57 -19.07
CA GLY A 212 16.10 -3.84 -19.02
C GLY A 212 17.05 -3.94 -17.81
N SER A 213 17.35 -2.81 -17.16
CA SER A 213 18.36 -2.72 -16.09
C SER A 213 17.84 -3.12 -14.70
N VAL A 214 16.77 -3.93 -14.64
CA VAL A 214 16.14 -4.36 -13.37
C VAL A 214 17.13 -5.13 -12.50
N VAL A 215 17.35 -4.64 -11.29
CA VAL A 215 18.03 -5.36 -10.22
C VAL A 215 17.07 -6.43 -9.70
N ARG A 216 17.32 -7.70 -10.03
CA ARG A 216 16.38 -8.80 -9.74
C ARG A 216 16.30 -9.16 -8.26
N GLU A 217 17.40 -9.05 -7.54
CA GLU A 217 17.47 -9.35 -6.13
C GLU A 217 18.32 -8.30 -5.40
N ILE A 218 17.89 -7.90 -4.21
CA ILE A 218 18.66 -7.04 -3.29
C ILE A 218 18.56 -7.62 -1.89
N LYS A 219 19.70 -7.90 -1.26
CA LYS A 219 19.80 -8.30 0.14
C LYS A 219 20.00 -7.09 1.04
N ALA A 220 19.67 -7.23 2.32
CA ALA A 220 19.71 -6.12 3.25
C ALA A 220 21.12 -5.55 3.45
N ASP A 221 22.15 -6.38 3.35
CA ASP A 221 23.57 -5.98 3.44
C ASP A 221 24.08 -5.23 2.21
N GLU A 222 23.44 -5.38 1.05
CA GLU A 222 23.77 -4.67 -0.19
C GLU A 222 23.18 -3.26 -0.24
N PHE A 223 22.16 -2.96 0.58
CA PHE A 223 21.37 -1.74 0.48
C PHE A 223 22.19 -0.45 0.64
N GLU A 224 23.07 -0.37 1.64
CA GLU A 224 23.90 0.82 1.85
C GLU A 224 24.92 1.01 0.72
N GLY A 225 25.41 -0.09 0.12
CA GLY A 225 26.29 -0.03 -1.06
C GLY A 225 25.57 0.55 -2.28
N LEU A 226 24.37 0.06 -2.57
CA LEU A 226 23.54 0.54 -3.69
C LEU A 226 23.07 1.99 -3.52
N LYS A 227 22.99 2.47 -2.27
CA LYS A 227 22.70 3.87 -1.98
C LYS A 227 23.95 4.74 -2.20
N ALA A 228 25.12 4.25 -1.79
CA ALA A 228 26.38 4.97 -1.95
C ALA A 228 26.82 5.07 -3.42
N ASP A 229 26.54 4.06 -4.24
CA ASP A 229 26.89 4.05 -5.67
C ASP A 229 25.86 4.77 -6.57
N GLY A 230 24.73 5.21 -6.01
CA GLY A 230 23.69 5.95 -6.70
C GLY A 230 22.65 5.10 -7.44
N THR A 231 22.77 3.77 -7.43
CA THR A 231 21.76 2.84 -8.00
C THR A 231 20.40 3.04 -7.35
N VAL A 232 20.36 3.24 -6.03
CA VAL A 232 19.15 3.55 -5.28
C VAL A 232 19.16 5.03 -4.90
N ALA A 233 18.35 5.82 -5.59
CA ALA A 233 18.26 7.26 -5.40
C ALA A 233 16.82 7.76 -5.17
N GLY A 234 16.71 9.00 -4.67
CA GLY A 234 15.46 9.73 -4.55
C GLY A 234 14.37 8.97 -3.79
N GLY A 235 13.17 8.89 -4.40
CA GLY A 235 12.01 8.22 -3.81
C GLY A 235 12.14 6.70 -3.64
N MET A 236 13.18 6.07 -4.20
CA MET A 236 13.40 4.63 -4.05
C MET A 236 14.06 4.28 -2.70
N ILE A 237 14.90 5.16 -2.16
CA ILE A 237 15.54 5.00 -0.84
C ILE A 237 14.49 4.70 0.26
N PRO A 238 13.45 5.54 0.47
CA PRO A 238 12.47 5.27 1.52
C PRO A 238 11.62 4.02 1.23
N LYS A 239 11.43 3.63 -0.04
CA LYS A 239 10.69 2.41 -0.39
C LYS A 239 11.45 1.15 0.00
N LEU A 240 12.74 1.08 -0.32
CA LEU A 240 13.61 -0.05 0.04
C LEU A 240 13.84 -0.10 1.55
N HIS A 241 14.05 1.05 2.19
CA HIS A 241 14.14 1.11 3.65
C HIS A 241 12.89 0.52 4.33
N ASN A 242 11.68 0.93 3.91
CA ASN A 242 10.44 0.36 4.44
C ASN A 242 10.30 -1.14 4.16
N ALA A 243 10.77 -1.60 2.99
CA ALA A 243 10.76 -3.01 2.64
C ALA A 243 11.67 -3.83 3.56
N PHE A 244 12.91 -3.39 3.79
CA PHE A 244 13.83 -4.09 4.70
C PHE A 244 13.38 -4.03 6.15
N GLU A 245 12.74 -2.94 6.59
CA GLU A 245 12.13 -2.87 7.92
C GLU A 245 10.98 -3.88 8.07
N ALA A 246 10.17 -4.09 7.03
CA ALA A 246 9.14 -5.14 7.04
C ALA A 246 9.77 -6.55 7.14
N ILE A 247 10.86 -6.80 6.40
CA ILE A 247 11.60 -8.07 6.43
C ILE A 247 12.18 -8.32 7.83
N LYS A 248 12.80 -7.31 8.42
CA LYS A 248 13.33 -7.35 9.79
C LYS A 248 12.25 -7.69 10.83
N LYS A 249 11.00 -7.33 10.56
CA LYS A 249 9.83 -7.62 11.40
C LYS A 249 9.10 -8.93 11.06
N GLY A 250 9.65 -9.77 10.19
CA GLY A 250 9.17 -11.14 9.96
C GLY A 250 8.63 -11.42 8.56
N VAL A 251 8.44 -10.41 7.70
CA VAL A 251 8.04 -10.62 6.30
C VAL A 251 9.14 -11.41 5.57
N SER A 252 8.78 -12.48 4.86
CA SER A 252 9.78 -13.39 4.26
C SER A 252 10.49 -12.79 3.05
N ALA A 253 9.76 -12.00 2.25
CA ALA A 253 10.29 -11.27 1.12
C ALA A 253 9.38 -10.09 0.76
N VAL A 254 9.98 -9.04 0.22
CA VAL A 254 9.25 -7.91 -0.37
C VAL A 254 9.56 -7.83 -1.86
N TYR A 255 8.54 -7.64 -2.69
CA TYR A 255 8.68 -7.49 -4.12
C TYR A 255 8.23 -6.09 -4.55
N ILE A 256 8.97 -5.49 -5.47
CA ILE A 256 8.59 -4.24 -6.14
C ILE A 256 8.64 -4.51 -7.64
N GLY A 257 7.53 -4.30 -8.33
CA GLY A 257 7.48 -4.53 -9.77
C GLY A 257 6.30 -3.86 -10.45
N LYS A 258 6.23 -4.06 -11.77
CA LYS A 258 5.20 -3.45 -12.61
C LYS A 258 3.90 -4.24 -12.52
N ALA A 259 2.78 -3.53 -12.40
CA ALA A 259 1.49 -4.19 -12.16
C ALA A 259 1.03 -5.14 -13.29
N ASP A 260 1.39 -4.87 -14.54
CA ASP A 260 1.05 -5.70 -15.71
C ASP A 260 1.91 -6.99 -15.82
N GLU A 261 2.94 -7.11 -14.98
CA GLU A 261 3.82 -8.28 -14.90
C GLU A 261 3.47 -9.17 -13.68
N LEU A 262 2.36 -8.93 -12.96
CA LEU A 262 2.03 -9.67 -11.72
C LEU A 262 2.02 -11.20 -11.89
N ALA A 263 1.63 -11.71 -13.07
CA ALA A 263 1.66 -13.13 -13.38
C ALA A 263 3.07 -13.76 -13.24
N GLU A 264 4.13 -12.97 -13.44
CA GLU A 264 5.53 -13.38 -13.28
C GLU A 264 5.93 -13.67 -11.82
N LEU A 265 5.08 -13.31 -10.86
CA LEU A 265 5.36 -13.59 -9.45
C LEU A 265 5.39 -15.09 -9.18
N ALA A 266 4.55 -15.85 -9.89
CA ALA A 266 4.51 -17.32 -9.80
C ALA A 266 5.74 -17.98 -10.44
N THR A 267 6.34 -17.37 -11.46
CA THR A 267 7.54 -17.87 -12.15
C THR A 267 8.84 -17.38 -11.52
N GLY A 268 8.76 -16.45 -10.55
CA GLY A 268 9.92 -15.90 -9.85
C GLY A 268 10.68 -14.83 -10.62
N THR A 269 10.13 -14.32 -11.73
CA THR A 269 10.75 -13.26 -12.54
C THR A 269 10.14 -11.88 -12.30
N PHE A 270 9.16 -11.76 -11.40
CA PHE A 270 8.54 -10.48 -11.07
C PHE A 270 9.51 -9.50 -10.41
N GLY A 271 9.80 -8.43 -11.14
CA GLY A 271 10.51 -7.23 -10.68
C GLY A 271 11.75 -7.46 -9.83
N THR A 272 11.86 -6.67 -8.76
CA THR A 272 12.94 -6.73 -7.76
C THR A 272 12.45 -7.41 -6.50
N LYS A 273 13.14 -8.47 -6.11
CA LYS A 273 12.93 -9.19 -4.86
C LYS A 273 13.90 -8.70 -3.79
N MET A 274 13.39 -8.36 -2.62
CA MET A 274 14.17 -8.00 -1.45
C MET A 274 14.08 -9.09 -0.40
N LEU A 275 15.24 -9.43 0.17
CA LEU A 275 15.42 -10.50 1.14
C LEU A 275 16.25 -10.02 2.33
N LYS A 276 16.27 -10.84 3.38
CA LYS A 276 17.11 -10.63 4.55
C LYS A 276 18.60 -10.63 4.19
#